data_AF-A0A939AEB0-F1
#
_entry.id   AF-A0A939AEB0-F1
#
_cell.length_a   1.000
_cell.length_b   1.000
_cell.length_c   1.000
_cell.angle_alpha   90.00
_cell.angle_beta   90.00
_cell.angle_gamma   90.00
#
_symmetry.space_group_name_H-M   'P 1'
#
loop_
_entity.id
_entity.type
_entity.pdbx_description
1 polymer ?
#
loop_
_entity_poly.entity_id
_entity_poly.type
_entity_poly.pdbx_seq_one_letter_code
_entity_poly.pdbx_strand_id
1 'polypeptide(L)'
;MKREPLCFESVRLDRMPGFPPNLPFTVEGLDRSVHVVTGPNMSGKTTLANAIAAVLWPRAADKRAEVSAKFRLAGSSWSVRVEEKTLQSCQRDGRSDELMDLPSEEVRHRYHISLVDLLQDPKGADQFAARIARETAGGYDLDKASSAIGASSDAGAHRKEARDLDEARRKVREVRSGQEDLARREDKLAEMEEQREEARRATSDAGRLEAALELWKASDEEREAASAYGTYPATMAGLTGKEAQTLEELKAKIGREQEGLRRCLQQGHMAAEEIAAVGLPAGGIANERLRAMRKRLEMLEGLEARVLDKTVQKASAAEAAEEVLREMGSCREAVRPNLDIDALLALEKLAETSERLAGKKAVLERLRLTLEAALTDSGDDVRRLAQGRTDLVAWFKSSGEAGA
;
A
#
# COMPACT_ATOMS: atom_id res chain seq x y z
N MET A 1 -53.74 -87.51 1.14
CA MET A 1 -52.57 -87.11 1.96
C MET A 1 -52.80 -85.69 2.45
N LYS A 2 -52.83 -85.46 3.77
CA LYS A 2 -52.91 -84.10 4.33
C LYS A 2 -51.58 -83.41 4.00
N ARG A 3 -51.60 -82.41 3.11
CA ARG A 3 -50.43 -81.55 2.89
C ARG A 3 -50.21 -80.78 4.20
N GLU A 4 -49.04 -80.94 4.79
CA GLU A 4 -48.69 -80.16 5.98
C GLU A 4 -48.59 -78.67 5.59
N PRO A 5 -49.15 -77.76 6.41
CA PRO A 5 -49.10 -76.34 6.12
C PRO A 5 -47.68 -75.78 6.27
N LEU A 6 -47.33 -74.82 5.43
CA LEU A 6 -46.15 -73.99 5.61
C LEU A 6 -46.32 -73.16 6.90
N CYS A 7 -45.34 -73.19 7.78
CA CYS A 7 -45.37 -72.48 9.05
C CYS A 7 -44.07 -71.69 9.22
N PHE A 8 -44.13 -70.36 9.23
CA PHE A 8 -42.98 -69.54 9.56
C PHE A 8 -42.60 -69.74 11.03
N GLU A 9 -41.29 -69.79 11.31
CA GLU A 9 -40.71 -69.86 12.66
C GLU A 9 -40.05 -68.52 13.01
N SER A 10 -39.35 -67.91 12.05
CA SER A 10 -38.74 -66.59 12.20
C SER A 10 -38.60 -65.88 10.86
N VAL A 11 -38.69 -64.55 10.86
CA VAL A 11 -38.45 -63.70 9.69
C VAL A 11 -37.55 -62.54 10.11
N ARG A 12 -36.46 -62.35 9.39
CA ARG A 12 -35.45 -61.33 9.61
C ARG A 12 -35.35 -60.41 8.40
N LEU A 13 -35.53 -59.12 8.63
CA LEU A 13 -35.43 -58.05 7.66
C LEU A 13 -34.04 -57.44 7.82
N ASP A 14 -33.15 -57.72 6.88
CA ASP A 14 -31.79 -57.16 6.88
C ASP A 14 -31.79 -55.78 6.19
N ARG A 15 -32.60 -55.61 5.12
CA ARG A 15 -32.82 -54.32 4.46
C ARG A 15 -34.22 -54.24 3.87
N MET A 16 -34.98 -53.20 4.21
CA MET A 16 -36.33 -52.97 3.67
C MET A 16 -36.68 -51.48 3.63
N PRO A 17 -37.50 -51.01 2.68
CA PRO A 17 -38.03 -49.65 2.68
C PRO A 17 -38.78 -49.33 4.00
N GLY A 18 -38.44 -48.20 4.62
CA GLY A 18 -39.02 -47.77 5.89
C GLY A 18 -38.34 -48.33 7.14
N PHE A 19 -37.29 -49.14 7.01
CA PHE A 19 -36.41 -49.54 8.12
C PHE A 19 -35.02 -48.90 7.97
N PRO A 20 -34.33 -48.57 9.09
CA PRO A 20 -32.97 -48.06 9.04
C PRO A 20 -32.03 -49.07 8.36
N PRO A 21 -31.19 -48.66 7.38
CA PRO A 21 -30.39 -49.58 6.55
C PRO A 21 -29.30 -50.35 7.31
N ASN A 22 -29.06 -50.02 8.58
CA ASN A 22 -28.01 -50.61 9.42
C ASN A 22 -28.54 -51.30 10.69
N LEU A 23 -29.86 -51.50 10.79
CA LEU A 23 -30.46 -52.14 11.95
C LEU A 23 -31.39 -53.28 11.51
N PRO A 24 -30.92 -54.55 11.52
CA PRO A 24 -31.77 -55.67 11.13
C PRO A 24 -32.89 -55.87 12.15
N PHE A 25 -34.09 -56.12 11.65
CA PHE A 25 -35.29 -56.37 12.47
C PHE A 25 -35.71 -57.84 12.36
N THR A 26 -35.85 -58.53 13.49
CA THR A 26 -36.21 -59.97 13.49
C THR A 26 -37.50 -60.19 14.28
N VAL A 27 -38.40 -60.97 13.68
CA VAL A 27 -39.61 -61.50 14.30
C VAL A 27 -39.41 -62.99 14.51
N GLU A 28 -39.41 -63.42 15.77
CA GLU A 28 -39.30 -64.82 16.17
C GLU A 28 -40.62 -65.29 16.78
N GLY A 29 -40.77 -66.60 16.98
CA GLY A 29 -41.95 -67.17 17.64
C GLY A 29 -43.19 -67.19 16.75
N LEU A 30 -43.01 -67.15 15.42
CA LEU A 30 -44.11 -67.40 14.49
C LEU A 30 -44.48 -68.88 14.57
N ASP A 31 -45.78 -69.16 14.54
CA ASP A 31 -46.32 -70.50 14.67
C ASP A 31 -47.67 -70.62 13.91
N ARG A 32 -48.41 -71.70 14.15
CA ARG A 32 -49.70 -71.97 13.48
C ARG A 32 -50.87 -71.15 14.02
N SER A 33 -50.65 -70.29 15.01
CA SER A 33 -51.70 -69.46 15.59
C SER A 33 -51.98 -68.21 14.74
N VAL A 34 -53.02 -67.45 15.11
CA VAL A 34 -53.33 -66.18 14.46
C VAL A 34 -52.50 -65.08 15.10
N HIS A 35 -51.61 -64.48 14.31
CA HIS A 35 -50.75 -63.37 14.73
C HIS A 35 -51.40 -62.04 14.36
N VAL A 36 -51.57 -61.15 15.34
CA VAL A 36 -52.11 -59.80 15.14
C VAL A 36 -51.00 -58.79 15.38
N VAL A 37 -50.60 -58.07 14.33
CA VAL A 37 -49.57 -57.02 14.41
C VAL A 37 -50.25 -55.66 14.51
N THR A 38 -50.03 -54.94 15.61
CA THR A 38 -50.59 -53.61 15.86
C THR A 38 -49.49 -52.57 16.03
N GLY A 39 -49.83 -51.29 15.82
CA GLY A 39 -48.89 -50.18 15.98
C GLY A 39 -49.33 -48.92 15.22
N PRO A 40 -48.68 -47.77 15.44
CA PRO A 40 -48.98 -46.52 14.74
C PRO A 40 -48.86 -46.64 13.22
N ASN A 41 -49.39 -45.69 12.45
CA ASN A 41 -49.05 -45.60 11.03
C ASN A 41 -47.53 -45.49 10.85
N MET A 42 -47.01 -46.00 9.73
CA MET A 42 -45.55 -45.99 9.45
C MET A 42 -44.66 -46.85 10.37
N SER A 43 -45.22 -47.61 11.32
CA SER A 43 -44.47 -48.56 12.18
C SER A 43 -43.92 -49.82 11.46
N GLY A 44 -44.05 -49.92 10.14
CA GLY A 44 -43.50 -51.05 9.37
C GLY A 44 -44.38 -52.31 9.30
N LYS A 45 -45.65 -52.27 9.77
CA LYS A 45 -46.59 -53.42 9.66
C LYS A 45 -46.74 -53.96 8.23
N THR A 46 -47.00 -53.05 7.28
CA THR A 46 -47.12 -53.39 5.84
C THR A 46 -45.80 -53.90 5.29
N THR A 47 -44.67 -53.34 5.74
CA THR A 47 -43.34 -53.79 5.35
C THR A 47 -43.04 -55.20 5.83
N LEU A 48 -43.42 -55.56 7.06
CA LEU A 48 -43.31 -56.92 7.59
C LEU A 48 -44.17 -57.91 6.78
N ALA A 49 -45.42 -57.57 6.48
CA ALA A 49 -46.29 -58.40 5.64
C ALA A 49 -45.69 -58.62 4.23
N ASN A 50 -45.13 -57.58 3.64
CA ASN A 50 -44.42 -57.67 2.37
C ASN A 50 -43.13 -58.50 2.45
N ALA A 51 -42.40 -58.46 3.57
CA ALA A 51 -41.21 -59.27 3.78
C ALA A 51 -41.55 -60.77 3.84
N ILE A 52 -42.63 -61.13 4.55
CA ILE A 52 -43.14 -62.52 4.59
C ILE A 52 -43.55 -62.97 3.18
N ALA A 53 -44.25 -62.12 2.42
CA ALA A 53 -44.62 -62.42 1.05
C ALA A 53 -43.40 -62.55 0.12
N ALA A 54 -42.37 -61.72 0.28
CA ALA A 54 -41.15 -61.73 -0.52
C ALA A 54 -40.37 -63.05 -0.39
N VAL A 55 -40.44 -63.69 0.77
CA VAL A 55 -39.84 -65.02 1.00
C VAL A 55 -40.49 -66.09 0.11
N LEU A 56 -41.81 -66.01 -0.08
CA LEU A 56 -42.56 -66.96 -0.90
C LEU A 56 -42.54 -66.59 -2.39
N TRP A 57 -42.51 -65.29 -2.69
CA TRP A 57 -42.51 -64.75 -4.05
C TRP A 57 -41.41 -63.70 -4.23
N PRO A 58 -40.14 -64.11 -4.44
CA PRO A 58 -39.00 -63.21 -4.54
C PRO A 58 -39.15 -62.12 -5.61
N ARG A 59 -39.69 -62.45 -6.78
CA ARG A 59 -39.89 -61.51 -7.91
C ARG A 59 -40.76 -60.31 -7.56
N ALA A 60 -41.62 -60.51 -6.56
CA ALA A 60 -42.59 -59.56 -6.07
C ALA A 60 -42.04 -58.62 -4.98
N ALA A 61 -40.79 -58.86 -4.54
CA ALA A 61 -40.09 -58.04 -3.54
C ALA A 61 -39.66 -56.68 -4.10
N ASP A 62 -39.28 -55.76 -3.20
CA ASP A 62 -38.61 -54.51 -3.57
C ASP A 62 -37.20 -54.78 -4.12
N LYS A 63 -36.68 -53.92 -4.98
CA LYS A 63 -35.31 -54.05 -5.54
C LYS A 63 -34.23 -53.99 -4.47
N ARG A 64 -34.49 -53.28 -3.36
CA ARG A 64 -33.51 -53.10 -2.27
C ARG A 64 -33.81 -53.99 -1.05
N ALA A 65 -34.74 -54.93 -1.18
CA ALA A 65 -35.13 -55.83 -0.12
C ALA A 65 -34.08 -56.93 0.11
N GLU A 66 -33.69 -57.11 1.37
CA GLU A 66 -32.92 -58.25 1.85
C GLU A 66 -33.68 -58.87 3.05
N VAL A 67 -34.14 -60.11 2.87
CA VAL A 67 -34.96 -60.83 3.84
C VAL A 67 -34.45 -62.25 4.01
N SER A 68 -34.27 -62.65 5.25
CA SER A 68 -33.97 -64.02 5.63
C SER A 68 -35.15 -64.61 6.41
N ALA A 69 -35.51 -65.85 6.19
CA ALA A 69 -36.61 -66.49 6.93
C ALA A 69 -36.33 -67.96 7.22
N LYS A 70 -36.93 -68.44 8.31
CA LYS A 70 -36.99 -69.85 8.68
C LYS A 70 -38.45 -70.28 8.75
N PHE A 71 -38.76 -71.41 8.12
CA PHE A 71 -40.10 -71.98 8.15
C PHE A 71 -40.05 -73.50 8.05
N ARG A 72 -41.13 -74.15 8.45
CA ARG A 72 -41.33 -75.59 8.30
C ARG A 72 -42.25 -75.87 7.13
N LEU A 73 -41.85 -76.79 6.27
CA LEU A 73 -42.64 -77.26 5.14
C LEU A 73 -42.43 -78.76 4.96
N ALA A 74 -43.52 -79.52 4.90
CA ALA A 74 -43.52 -80.99 4.76
C ALA A 74 -42.56 -81.69 5.75
N GLY A 75 -42.62 -81.30 7.02
CA GLY A 75 -41.79 -81.86 8.10
C GLY A 75 -40.33 -81.41 8.14
N SER A 76 -39.81 -80.71 7.12
CA SER A 76 -38.41 -80.25 7.08
C SER A 76 -38.28 -78.78 7.48
N SER A 77 -37.16 -78.40 8.09
CA SER A 77 -36.85 -77.00 8.38
C SER A 77 -36.14 -76.35 7.19
N TRP A 78 -36.65 -75.20 6.76
CA TRP A 78 -36.12 -74.45 5.64
C TRP A 78 -35.56 -73.11 6.14
N SER A 79 -34.38 -72.75 5.67
CA SER A 79 -33.79 -71.43 5.84
C SER A 79 -33.53 -70.82 4.47
N VAL A 80 -34.08 -69.64 4.22
CA VAL A 80 -33.97 -68.99 2.91
C VAL A 80 -33.54 -67.54 3.04
N ARG A 81 -32.80 -67.04 2.05
CA ARG A 81 -32.44 -65.63 1.90
C ARG A 81 -32.84 -65.12 0.52
N VAL A 82 -33.54 -64.00 0.51
CA VAL A 82 -33.96 -63.28 -0.68
C VAL A 82 -33.27 -61.93 -0.70
N GLU A 83 -32.66 -61.60 -1.84
CA GLU A 83 -31.98 -60.33 -2.09
C GLU A 83 -32.24 -59.89 -3.53
N GLU A 84 -32.52 -58.60 -3.76
CA GLU A 84 -32.73 -58.02 -5.09
C GLU A 84 -33.74 -58.82 -5.95
N LYS A 85 -34.86 -59.20 -5.35
CA LYS A 85 -35.94 -60.00 -5.97
C LYS A 85 -35.57 -61.43 -6.36
N THR A 86 -34.44 -61.92 -5.88
CA THR A 86 -33.90 -63.24 -6.23
C THR A 86 -33.67 -64.07 -4.96
N LEU A 87 -33.97 -65.36 -5.04
CA LEU A 87 -33.63 -66.31 -3.98
C LEU A 87 -32.12 -66.58 -4.04
N GLN A 88 -31.37 -66.08 -3.06
CA GLN A 88 -29.90 -66.19 -3.02
C GLN A 88 -29.44 -67.50 -2.39
N SER A 89 -30.10 -67.92 -1.32
CA SER A 89 -29.79 -69.17 -0.65
C SER A 89 -31.06 -69.85 -0.16
N CYS A 90 -31.04 -71.17 -0.24
CA CYS A 90 -32.08 -72.04 0.27
C CYS A 90 -31.41 -73.25 0.89
N GLN A 91 -31.73 -73.51 2.15
CA GLN A 91 -31.21 -74.63 2.91
C GLN A 91 -32.35 -75.44 3.50
N ARG A 92 -32.31 -76.75 3.30
CA ARG A 92 -33.17 -77.71 3.99
C ARG A 92 -32.33 -78.42 5.05
N ASP A 93 -32.77 -78.34 6.30
CA ASP A 93 -32.10 -78.93 7.46
C ASP A 93 -30.58 -78.61 7.51
N GLY A 94 -30.21 -77.39 7.12
CA GLY A 94 -28.84 -76.88 7.10
C GLY A 94 -28.00 -77.26 5.88
N ARG A 95 -28.56 -77.93 4.87
CA ARG A 95 -27.88 -78.26 3.60
C ARG A 95 -28.48 -77.48 2.44
N SER A 96 -27.65 -77.01 1.52
CA SER A 96 -28.11 -76.31 0.31
C SER A 96 -29.06 -77.22 -0.47
N ASP A 97 -30.25 -76.70 -0.79
CA ASP A 97 -31.29 -77.43 -1.51
C ASP A 97 -32.10 -76.45 -2.36
N GLU A 98 -32.89 -76.96 -3.31
CA GLU A 98 -33.80 -76.14 -4.09
C GLU A 98 -35.16 -76.06 -3.39
N LEU A 99 -35.72 -74.85 -3.35
CA LEU A 99 -36.99 -74.61 -2.67
C LEU A 99 -38.13 -75.32 -3.43
N MET A 100 -38.80 -76.26 -2.74
CA MET A 100 -39.90 -77.04 -3.32
C MET A 100 -41.07 -76.14 -3.75
N ASP A 101 -41.72 -76.55 -4.84
CA ASP A 101 -42.94 -76.04 -5.52
C ASP A 101 -43.84 -75.10 -4.68
N LEU A 102 -43.39 -73.86 -4.52
CA LEU A 102 -44.20 -72.79 -3.94
C LEU A 102 -45.30 -72.38 -4.93
N PRO A 103 -46.43 -71.84 -4.43
CA PRO A 103 -47.48 -71.36 -5.32
C PRO A 103 -46.93 -70.32 -6.30
N SER A 104 -47.39 -70.34 -7.55
CA SER A 104 -46.96 -69.34 -8.54
C SER A 104 -47.29 -67.91 -8.10
N GLU A 105 -46.56 -66.93 -8.62
CA GLU A 105 -46.80 -65.52 -8.30
C GLU A 105 -48.23 -65.05 -8.66
N GLU A 106 -48.83 -65.66 -9.69
CA GLU A 106 -50.20 -65.36 -10.13
C GLU A 106 -51.25 -65.55 -9.02
N VAL A 107 -51.04 -66.50 -8.10
CA VAL A 107 -51.96 -66.76 -6.99
C VAL A 107 -51.64 -65.98 -5.72
N ARG A 108 -50.59 -65.14 -5.72
CA ARG A 108 -50.16 -64.32 -4.55
C ARG A 108 -51.31 -63.52 -3.95
N HIS A 109 -52.16 -62.90 -4.78
CA HIS A 109 -53.29 -62.08 -4.36
C HIS A 109 -54.32 -62.84 -3.50
N ARG A 110 -54.34 -64.18 -3.53
CA ARG A 110 -55.21 -65.02 -2.69
C ARG A 110 -54.67 -65.24 -1.29
N TYR A 111 -53.37 -65.02 -1.08
CA TYR A 111 -52.68 -65.24 0.19
C TYR A 111 -52.28 -63.93 0.87
N HIS A 112 -52.21 -62.83 0.12
CA HIS A 112 -51.97 -61.49 0.64
C HIS A 112 -53.17 -60.59 0.29
N ILE A 113 -54.12 -60.49 1.22
CA ILE A 113 -55.38 -59.77 1.03
C ILE A 113 -55.41 -58.55 1.96
N SER A 114 -55.67 -57.37 1.40
CA SER A 114 -55.98 -56.18 2.19
C SER A 114 -57.38 -56.28 2.78
N LEU A 115 -57.56 -55.88 4.04
CA LEU A 115 -58.89 -55.79 4.66
C LEU A 115 -59.80 -54.84 3.88
N VAL A 116 -59.24 -53.78 3.29
CA VAL A 116 -60.00 -52.83 2.48
C VAL A 116 -60.50 -53.48 1.19
N ASP A 117 -59.66 -54.25 0.50
CA ASP A 117 -60.05 -54.97 -0.72
C ASP A 117 -61.12 -56.02 -0.43
N LEU A 118 -61.01 -56.66 0.74
CA LEU A 118 -61.96 -57.66 1.22
C LEU A 118 -63.32 -57.07 1.61
N LEU A 119 -63.35 -55.80 2.03
CA LEU A 119 -64.57 -55.05 2.32
C LEU A 119 -65.15 -54.34 1.08
N GLN A 120 -64.34 -54.12 0.03
CA GLN A 120 -64.74 -53.41 -1.19
C GLN A 120 -65.20 -54.32 -2.32
N ASP A 121 -65.04 -55.65 -2.24
CA ASP A 121 -65.59 -56.58 -3.24
C ASP A 121 -67.13 -56.60 -3.20
N PRO A 122 -67.82 -56.03 -4.21
CA PRO A 122 -69.28 -55.88 -4.19
C PRO A 122 -70.03 -57.22 -4.26
N LYS A 123 -69.35 -58.32 -4.61
CA LYS A 123 -69.97 -59.65 -4.75
C LYS A 123 -69.62 -60.60 -3.60
N GLY A 124 -68.60 -60.28 -2.81
CA GLY A 124 -68.03 -61.18 -1.79
C GLY A 124 -67.88 -60.60 -0.39
N ALA A 125 -67.80 -59.28 -0.24
CA ALA A 125 -67.51 -58.62 1.04
C ALA A 125 -68.57 -58.93 2.13
N ASP A 126 -69.85 -58.81 1.79
CA ASP A 126 -70.94 -59.11 2.72
C ASP A 126 -70.98 -60.59 3.12
N GLN A 127 -70.71 -61.50 2.17
CA GLN A 127 -70.75 -62.94 2.44
C GLN A 127 -69.54 -63.41 3.26
N PHE A 128 -68.35 -62.86 3.01
CA PHE A 128 -67.14 -63.23 3.75
C PHE A 128 -67.12 -62.65 5.16
N ALA A 129 -67.46 -61.37 5.32
CA ALA A 129 -67.59 -60.73 6.63
C ALA A 129 -68.70 -61.40 7.46
N ALA A 130 -69.86 -61.70 6.86
CA ALA A 130 -70.94 -62.42 7.55
C ALA A 130 -70.54 -63.86 7.92
N ARG A 131 -69.73 -64.54 7.10
CA ARG A 131 -69.26 -65.90 7.39
C ARG A 131 -68.20 -65.91 8.48
N ILE A 132 -67.28 -64.96 8.51
CA ILE A 132 -66.36 -64.78 9.64
C ILE A 132 -67.15 -64.46 10.91
N ALA A 133 -68.09 -63.50 10.88
CA ALA A 133 -68.92 -63.17 12.03
C ALA A 133 -69.75 -64.36 12.53
N ARG A 134 -70.27 -65.18 11.62
CA ARG A 134 -71.00 -66.41 11.96
C ARG A 134 -70.10 -67.44 12.62
N GLU A 135 -68.93 -67.72 12.04
CA GLU A 135 -67.96 -68.69 12.60
C GLU A 135 -67.38 -68.21 13.94
N THR A 136 -67.12 -66.90 14.10
CA THR A 136 -66.64 -66.34 15.37
C THR A 136 -67.71 -66.29 16.46
N ALA A 137 -68.99 -66.21 16.08
CA ALA A 137 -70.13 -66.38 16.98
C ALA A 137 -70.52 -67.85 17.24
N GLY A 138 -69.70 -68.83 16.83
CA GLY A 138 -69.93 -70.25 17.07
C GLY A 138 -70.89 -70.92 16.08
N GLY A 139 -71.09 -70.33 14.90
CA GLY A 139 -71.84 -70.91 13.77
C GLY A 139 -73.33 -70.53 13.71
N TYR A 140 -73.85 -69.81 14.71
CA TYR A 140 -75.28 -69.50 14.80
C TYR A 140 -75.65 -68.16 14.13
N ASP A 141 -76.76 -68.18 13.39
CA ASP A 141 -77.37 -66.99 12.79
C ASP A 141 -78.47 -66.46 13.73
N LEU A 142 -78.10 -65.50 14.58
CA LEU A 142 -78.95 -64.97 15.65
C LEU A 142 -80.20 -64.25 15.11
N ASP A 143 -80.11 -63.65 13.92
CA ASP A 143 -81.23 -62.95 13.28
C ASP A 143 -82.29 -63.92 12.75
N LYS A 144 -81.85 -65.05 12.18
CA LYS A 144 -82.77 -66.14 11.82
C LYS A 144 -83.38 -66.80 13.05
N ALA A 145 -82.61 -66.97 14.12
CA ALA A 145 -83.09 -67.55 15.37
C ALA A 145 -84.17 -66.66 16.02
N SER A 146 -83.96 -65.35 16.08
CA SER A 146 -84.95 -64.41 16.65
C SER A 146 -86.25 -64.39 15.85
N SER A 147 -86.15 -64.43 14.52
CA SER A 147 -87.29 -64.47 13.60
C SER A 147 -88.09 -65.77 13.71
N ALA A 148 -87.42 -66.91 13.92
CA ALA A 148 -88.05 -68.21 14.05
C ALA A 148 -88.83 -68.39 15.37
N ILE A 149 -88.44 -67.68 16.44
CA ILE A 149 -89.08 -67.79 17.76
C ILE A 149 -90.29 -66.83 17.89
N GLY A 150 -90.58 -66.03 16.85
CA GLY A 150 -91.72 -65.11 16.86
C GLY A 150 -91.61 -64.05 17.96
N ALA A 151 -90.39 -63.77 18.43
CA ALA A 151 -90.10 -62.72 19.38
C ALA A 151 -90.22 -61.36 18.67
N SER A 152 -91.45 -60.96 18.31
CA SER A 152 -91.73 -59.56 18.01
C SER A 152 -91.65 -58.83 19.34
N SER A 153 -90.47 -58.27 19.64
CA SER A 153 -90.35 -57.29 20.72
C SER A 153 -91.42 -56.23 20.51
N ASP A 154 -92.24 -55.95 21.51
CA ASP A 154 -93.18 -54.82 21.52
C ASP A 154 -92.39 -53.50 21.38
N ALA A 155 -92.04 -53.16 20.15
CA ALA A 155 -91.13 -52.08 19.77
C ALA A 155 -91.79 -50.68 19.87
N GLY A 156 -92.87 -50.56 20.63
CA GLY A 156 -93.61 -49.32 20.88
C GLY A 156 -93.17 -48.61 22.15
N ALA A 157 -92.96 -49.36 23.25
CA ALA A 157 -92.72 -48.79 24.57
C ALA A 157 -91.35 -48.11 24.72
N HIS A 158 -90.33 -48.59 23.97
CA HIS A 158 -88.94 -48.13 24.12
C HIS A 158 -88.43 -47.20 23.01
N ARG A 159 -89.30 -46.66 22.15
CA ARG A 159 -88.87 -45.81 21.01
C ARG A 159 -88.18 -44.52 21.44
N LYS A 160 -88.60 -43.94 22.57
CA LYS A 160 -87.99 -42.71 23.08
C LYS A 160 -86.60 -43.00 23.66
N GLU A 161 -86.49 -44.01 24.52
CA GLU A 161 -85.19 -44.44 25.06
C GLU A 161 -84.21 -44.88 23.94
N ALA A 162 -84.71 -45.57 22.91
CA ALA A 162 -83.89 -45.96 21.75
C ALA A 162 -83.39 -44.75 20.95
N ARG A 163 -84.24 -43.73 20.72
CA ARG A 163 -83.84 -42.48 20.06
C ARG A 163 -82.83 -41.69 20.89
N ASP A 164 -83.06 -41.58 22.20
CA ASP A 164 -82.17 -40.88 23.13
C ASP A 164 -80.80 -41.59 23.20
N LEU A 165 -80.79 -42.93 23.20
CA LEU A 165 -79.57 -43.73 23.13
C LEU A 165 -78.82 -43.53 21.80
N ASP A 166 -79.53 -43.51 20.67
CA ASP A 166 -78.91 -43.28 19.36
C ASP A 166 -78.34 -41.86 19.22
N GLU A 167 -79.02 -40.85 19.77
CA GLU A 167 -78.50 -39.48 19.80
C GLU A 167 -77.26 -39.36 20.71
N ALA A 168 -77.29 -39.97 21.90
CA ALA A 168 -76.13 -40.03 22.79
C ALA A 168 -74.96 -40.76 22.13
N ARG A 169 -75.20 -41.90 21.46
CA ARG A 169 -74.20 -42.62 20.67
C ARG A 169 -73.64 -41.77 19.54
N ARG A 170 -74.48 -41.01 18.84
CA ARG A 170 -74.03 -40.08 17.78
C ARG A 170 -73.12 -38.99 18.36
N LYS A 171 -73.49 -38.36 19.48
CA LYS A 171 -72.67 -37.36 20.17
C LYS A 171 -71.31 -37.94 20.62
N VAL A 172 -71.31 -39.15 21.18
CA VAL A 172 -70.05 -39.84 21.55
C VAL A 172 -69.18 -40.10 20.34
N ARG A 173 -69.75 -40.56 19.22
CA ARG A 173 -69.00 -40.78 17.97
C ARG A 173 -68.42 -39.47 17.42
N GLU A 174 -69.19 -38.40 17.43
CA GLU A 174 -68.75 -37.08 16.95
C GLU A 174 -67.61 -36.52 17.80
N VAL A 175 -67.74 -36.58 19.13
CA VAL A 175 -66.68 -36.16 20.05
C VAL A 175 -65.42 -37.01 19.89
N ARG A 176 -65.56 -38.34 19.76
CA ARG A 176 -64.41 -39.24 19.53
C ARG A 176 -63.72 -38.95 18.21
N SER A 177 -64.47 -38.76 17.12
CA SER A 177 -63.91 -38.38 15.82
C SER A 177 -63.16 -37.05 15.93
N GLY A 178 -63.73 -36.06 16.64
CA GLY A 178 -63.07 -34.77 16.87
C GLY A 178 -61.78 -34.90 17.70
N GLN A 179 -61.75 -35.78 18.70
CA GLN A 179 -60.55 -36.06 19.49
C GLN A 179 -59.47 -36.77 18.66
N GLU A 180 -59.85 -37.75 17.84
CA GLU A 180 -58.92 -38.42 16.92
C GLU A 180 -58.34 -37.45 15.89
N ASP A 181 -59.16 -36.55 15.34
CA ASP A 181 -58.70 -35.52 14.41
C ASP A 181 -57.78 -34.51 15.08
N LEU A 182 -58.05 -34.16 16.34
CA LEU A 182 -57.17 -33.29 17.12
C LEU A 182 -55.83 -33.97 17.39
N ALA A 183 -55.82 -35.23 17.82
CA ALA A 183 -54.60 -36.02 18.03
C ALA A 183 -53.78 -36.13 16.74
N ARG A 184 -54.44 -36.40 15.59
CA ARG A 184 -53.77 -36.41 14.26
C ARG A 184 -53.14 -35.06 13.92
N ARG A 185 -53.76 -33.94 14.31
CA ARG A 185 -53.20 -32.60 14.09
C ARG A 185 -52.04 -32.29 15.03
N GLU A 186 -52.10 -32.75 16.29
CA GLU A 186 -51.00 -32.62 17.25
C GLU A 186 -49.77 -33.42 16.80
N ASP A 187 -49.95 -34.67 16.37
CA ASP A 187 -48.86 -35.49 15.82
C ASP A 187 -48.22 -34.82 14.59
N LYS A 188 -49.06 -34.29 13.70
CA LYS A 188 -48.58 -33.59 12.50
C LYS A 188 -47.86 -32.28 12.82
N LEU A 189 -48.29 -31.58 13.87
CA LEU A 189 -47.61 -30.38 14.34
C LEU A 189 -46.21 -30.74 14.88
N ALA A 190 -46.12 -31.79 15.70
CA ALA A 190 -44.84 -32.27 16.23
C ALA A 190 -43.88 -32.67 15.10
N GLU A 191 -44.37 -33.39 14.08
CA GLU A 191 -43.59 -33.75 12.89
C GLU A 191 -43.08 -32.50 12.14
N MET A 192 -43.94 -31.50 11.94
CA MET A 192 -43.56 -30.25 11.27
C MET A 192 -42.54 -29.44 12.08
N GLU A 193 -42.64 -29.45 13.41
CA GLU A 193 -41.66 -28.80 14.28
C GLU A 193 -40.29 -29.49 14.21
N GLU A 194 -40.26 -30.83 14.19
CA GLU A 194 -39.03 -31.59 14.02
C GLU A 194 -38.38 -31.29 12.66
N GLN A 195 -39.14 -31.34 11.57
CA GLN A 195 -38.66 -30.99 10.23
C GLN A 195 -38.10 -29.55 10.17
N ARG A 196 -38.74 -28.60 10.87
CA ARG A 196 -38.27 -27.21 10.94
C ARG A 196 -36.93 -27.11 11.66
N GLU A 197 -36.76 -27.80 12.79
CA GLU A 197 -35.49 -27.79 13.51
C GLU A 197 -34.38 -28.50 12.73
N GLU A 198 -34.69 -29.58 12.02
CA GLU A 198 -33.75 -30.27 11.15
C GLU A 198 -33.29 -29.36 9.99
N ALA A 199 -34.21 -28.65 9.33
CA ALA A 199 -33.90 -27.67 8.29
C ALA A 199 -33.05 -26.49 8.82
N ARG A 200 -33.30 -26.03 10.05
CA ARG A 200 -32.49 -25.00 10.71
C ARG A 200 -31.06 -25.49 10.95
N ARG A 201 -30.89 -26.72 11.44
CA ARG A 201 -29.57 -27.33 11.64
C ARG A 201 -28.83 -27.47 10.31
N ALA A 202 -29.48 -28.00 9.28
CA ALA A 202 -28.89 -28.14 7.95
C ALA A 202 -28.45 -26.80 7.36
N THR A 203 -29.22 -25.73 7.57
CA THR A 203 -28.85 -24.37 7.14
C THR A 203 -27.62 -23.87 7.90
N SER A 204 -27.57 -24.07 9.22
CA SER A 204 -26.40 -23.70 10.03
C SER A 204 -25.16 -24.48 9.61
N ASP A 205 -25.30 -25.76 9.30
CA ASP A 205 -24.18 -26.60 8.90
C ASP A 205 -23.69 -26.25 7.49
N ALA A 206 -24.60 -25.92 6.57
CA ALA A 206 -24.25 -25.39 5.25
C ALA A 206 -23.39 -24.13 5.37
N GLY A 207 -23.79 -23.15 6.20
CA GLY A 207 -23.00 -21.93 6.42
C GLY A 207 -21.62 -22.20 7.04
N ARG A 208 -21.50 -23.19 7.93
CA ARG A 208 -20.19 -23.61 8.48
C ARG A 208 -19.30 -24.25 7.43
N LEU A 209 -19.87 -25.08 6.56
CA LEU A 209 -19.13 -25.73 5.47
C LEU A 209 -18.69 -24.72 4.41
N GLU A 210 -19.52 -23.72 4.09
CA GLU A 210 -19.13 -22.61 3.21
C GLU A 210 -17.96 -21.82 3.80
N ALA A 211 -18.02 -21.46 5.09
CA ALA A 211 -16.90 -20.79 5.76
C ALA A 211 -15.62 -21.64 5.78
N ALA A 212 -15.74 -22.97 5.95
CA ALA A 212 -14.60 -23.88 5.88
C ALA A 212 -13.99 -23.94 4.47
N LEU A 213 -14.82 -23.90 3.42
CA LEU A 213 -14.37 -23.85 2.03
C LEU A 213 -13.67 -22.53 1.71
N GLU A 214 -14.18 -21.40 2.19
CA GLU A 214 -13.53 -20.10 2.04
C GLU A 214 -12.16 -20.07 2.73
N LEU A 215 -12.07 -20.58 3.96
CA LEU A 215 -10.80 -20.68 4.68
C LEU A 215 -9.79 -21.56 3.91
N TRP A 216 -10.25 -22.71 3.40
CA TRP A 216 -9.40 -23.61 2.63
C TRP A 216 -8.85 -22.93 1.37
N LYS A 217 -9.71 -22.22 0.61
CA LYS A 217 -9.28 -21.45 -0.57
C LYS A 217 -8.25 -20.38 -0.21
N ALA A 218 -8.52 -19.60 0.84
CA ALA A 218 -7.59 -18.55 1.29
C ALA A 218 -6.24 -19.13 1.72
N SER A 219 -6.23 -20.30 2.39
CA SER A 219 -5.00 -20.99 2.76
C SER A 219 -4.24 -21.54 1.56
N ASP A 220 -4.94 -22.00 0.53
CA ASP A 220 -4.33 -22.46 -0.71
C ASP A 220 -3.71 -21.29 -1.49
N GLU A 221 -4.43 -20.18 -1.62
CA GLU A 221 -3.92 -18.93 -2.20
C GLU A 221 -2.69 -18.40 -1.44
N GLU A 222 -2.71 -18.44 -0.10
CA GLU A 222 -1.54 -18.08 0.72
C GLU A 222 -0.36 -19.00 0.42
N ARG A 223 -0.60 -20.31 0.31
CA ARG A 223 0.46 -21.28 0.02
C ARG A 223 1.04 -21.09 -1.37
N GLU A 224 0.21 -20.84 -2.38
CA GLU A 224 0.64 -20.51 -3.73
C GLU A 224 1.45 -19.21 -3.75
N ALA A 225 0.95 -18.16 -3.10
CA ALA A 225 1.64 -16.89 -2.98
C ALA A 225 2.97 -17.02 -2.25
N ALA A 226 3.05 -17.83 -1.18
CA ALA A 226 4.27 -18.10 -0.43
C ALA A 226 5.29 -18.91 -1.27
N SER A 227 4.81 -19.87 -2.07
CA SER A 227 5.67 -20.62 -3.00
C SER A 227 6.20 -19.72 -4.12
N ALA A 228 5.35 -18.86 -4.68
CA ALA A 228 5.77 -17.85 -5.65
C ALA A 228 6.76 -16.88 -5.03
N TYR A 229 6.51 -16.43 -3.78
CA TYR A 229 7.41 -15.58 -3.02
C TYR A 229 8.80 -16.22 -2.85
N GLY A 230 8.83 -17.50 -2.45
CA GLY A 230 10.08 -18.26 -2.28
C GLY A 230 10.87 -18.50 -3.58
N THR A 231 10.24 -18.33 -4.75
CA THR A 231 10.92 -18.43 -6.05
C THR A 231 11.67 -17.14 -6.41
N TYR A 232 11.29 -16.00 -5.82
CA TYR A 232 11.99 -14.74 -6.10
C TYR A 232 13.39 -14.71 -5.48
N PRO A 233 14.40 -14.16 -6.18
CA PRO A 233 15.74 -13.98 -5.64
C PRO A 233 15.74 -13.09 -4.39
N ALA A 234 16.60 -13.41 -3.42
CA ALA A 234 16.74 -12.65 -2.17
C ALA A 234 17.07 -11.16 -2.38
N THR A 235 17.67 -10.79 -3.52
CA THR A 235 17.95 -9.39 -3.89
C THR A 235 16.69 -8.55 -4.09
N MET A 236 15.54 -9.17 -4.37
CA MET A 236 14.24 -8.49 -4.51
C MET A 236 13.71 -7.98 -3.16
N ALA A 237 14.16 -8.53 -2.03
CA ALA A 237 13.74 -8.08 -0.70
C ALA A 237 14.21 -6.65 -0.38
N GLY A 238 15.26 -6.16 -1.06
CA GLY A 238 15.76 -4.80 -0.93
C GLY A 238 15.03 -3.77 -1.81
N LEU A 239 14.08 -4.21 -2.65
CA LEU A 239 13.32 -3.31 -3.52
C LEU A 239 12.20 -2.64 -2.72
N THR A 240 12.25 -1.32 -2.67
CA THR A 240 11.34 -0.42 -1.97
C THR A 240 10.24 0.14 -2.89
N GLY A 241 10.28 -0.17 -4.19
CA GLY A 241 9.36 0.35 -5.20
C GLY A 241 9.71 1.76 -5.70
N LYS A 242 10.80 2.35 -5.20
CA LYS A 242 11.28 3.69 -5.60
C LYS A 242 12.45 3.64 -6.56
N GLU A 243 12.88 2.45 -6.97
CA GLU A 243 14.11 2.25 -7.74
C GLU A 243 14.08 2.96 -9.09
N ALA A 244 12.91 3.07 -9.72
CA ALA A 244 12.75 3.82 -10.96
C ALA A 244 13.06 5.32 -10.76
N GLN A 245 12.54 5.93 -9.68
CA GLN A 245 12.80 7.33 -9.34
C GLN A 245 14.28 7.53 -8.97
N THR A 246 14.84 6.64 -8.15
CA THR A 246 16.26 6.72 -7.76
C THR A 246 17.18 6.55 -8.98
N LEU A 247 16.82 5.69 -9.93
CA LEU A 247 17.57 5.50 -11.17
C LEU A 247 17.52 6.75 -12.06
N GLU A 248 16.36 7.39 -12.20
CA GLU A 248 16.22 8.65 -12.93
C GLU A 248 17.03 9.77 -12.28
N GLU A 249 16.98 9.90 -10.96
CA GLU A 249 17.78 10.88 -10.21
C GLU A 249 19.28 10.65 -10.40
N LEU A 250 19.73 9.40 -10.34
CA LEU A 250 21.14 9.05 -10.56
C LEU A 250 21.56 9.34 -11.99
N LYS A 251 20.74 9.01 -12.99
CA LYS A 251 21.00 9.37 -14.40
C LYS A 251 21.08 10.88 -14.58
N ALA A 252 20.19 11.64 -13.96
CA ALA A 252 20.20 13.10 -14.01
C ALA A 252 21.43 13.70 -13.30
N LYS A 253 21.89 13.11 -12.19
CA LYS A 253 23.15 13.48 -11.54
C LYS A 253 24.35 13.21 -12.44
N ILE A 254 24.44 12.01 -13.00
CA ILE A 254 25.52 11.65 -13.93
C ILE A 254 25.55 12.61 -15.13
N GLY A 255 24.39 12.93 -15.72
CA GLY A 255 24.31 13.88 -16.82
C GLY A 255 24.83 15.27 -16.45
N ARG A 256 24.42 15.81 -15.30
CA ARG A 256 24.89 17.12 -14.80
C ARG A 256 26.39 17.15 -14.57
N GLU A 257 26.95 16.09 -13.96
CA GLU A 257 28.40 15.98 -13.73
C GLU A 257 29.18 15.88 -15.05
N GLN A 258 28.68 15.11 -16.02
CA GLN A 258 29.29 15.00 -17.35
C GLN A 258 29.27 16.33 -18.11
N GLU A 259 28.17 17.09 -18.03
CA GLU A 259 28.08 18.44 -18.61
C GLU A 259 28.99 19.43 -17.89
N GLY A 260 29.11 19.32 -16.57
CA GLY A 260 30.07 20.08 -15.77
C GLY A 260 31.51 19.83 -16.22
N LEU A 261 31.89 18.56 -16.35
CA LEU A 261 33.20 18.14 -16.82
C LEU A 261 33.49 18.69 -18.24
N ARG A 262 32.53 18.58 -19.17
CA ARG A 262 32.68 19.13 -20.52
C ARG A 262 32.92 20.63 -20.51
N ARG A 263 32.17 21.38 -19.69
CA ARG A 263 32.36 22.83 -19.56
C ARG A 263 33.72 23.18 -18.98
N CYS A 264 34.17 22.49 -17.93
CA CYS A 264 35.49 22.70 -17.36
C CYS A 264 36.61 22.41 -18.36
N LEU A 265 36.49 21.32 -19.15
CA LEU A 265 37.45 21.00 -20.20
C LEU A 265 37.46 22.07 -21.30
N GLN A 266 36.29 22.53 -21.76
CA GLN A 266 36.19 23.61 -22.75
C GLN A 266 36.81 24.91 -22.23
N GLN A 267 36.50 25.30 -21.00
CA GLN A 267 37.12 26.47 -20.36
C GLN A 267 38.64 26.30 -20.22
N GLY A 268 39.11 25.11 -19.88
CA GLY A 268 40.53 24.79 -19.83
C GLY A 268 41.21 24.92 -21.20
N HIS A 269 40.56 24.42 -22.27
CA HIS A 269 41.05 24.58 -23.64
C HIS A 269 41.07 26.05 -24.06
N MET A 270 39.98 26.79 -23.83
CA MET A 270 39.93 28.23 -24.14
C MET A 270 40.99 29.02 -23.38
N ALA A 271 41.15 28.77 -22.07
CA ALA A 271 42.18 29.42 -21.27
C ALA A 271 43.59 29.06 -21.75
N ALA A 272 43.82 27.81 -22.18
CA ALA A 272 45.10 27.39 -22.75
C ALA A 272 45.36 28.07 -24.10
N GLU A 273 44.34 28.20 -24.96
CA GLU A 273 44.42 28.94 -26.23
C GLU A 273 44.67 30.44 -25.98
N GLU A 274 44.00 31.06 -25.00
CA GLU A 274 44.25 32.44 -24.59
C GLU A 274 45.69 32.62 -24.08
N ILE A 275 46.17 31.74 -23.21
CA ILE A 275 47.56 31.77 -22.72
C ILE A 275 48.55 31.63 -23.89
N ALA A 276 48.28 30.73 -24.84
CA ALA A 276 49.11 30.55 -26.02
C ALA A 276 49.10 31.78 -26.94
N ALA A 277 47.94 32.42 -27.13
CA ALA A 277 47.77 33.62 -27.95
C ALA A 277 48.49 34.85 -27.37
N VAL A 278 48.58 34.97 -26.04
CA VAL A 278 49.31 36.07 -25.37
C VAL A 278 50.83 35.93 -25.56
N GLY A 279 51.33 34.75 -25.98
CA GLY A 279 52.72 34.57 -26.40
C GLY A 279 53.76 34.69 -25.27
N LEU A 280 53.33 34.46 -24.02
CA LEU A 280 54.21 34.50 -22.85
C LEU A 280 55.09 33.24 -22.78
N PRO A 281 56.34 33.35 -22.29
CA PRO A 281 57.18 32.18 -22.08
C PRO A 281 56.56 31.24 -21.04
N ALA A 282 56.70 29.92 -21.24
CA ALA A 282 56.05 28.88 -20.43
C ALA A 282 56.35 28.95 -18.91
N GLY A 283 57.43 29.61 -18.50
CA GLY A 283 57.79 29.86 -17.10
C GLY A 283 57.24 31.17 -16.51
N GLY A 284 56.41 31.91 -17.25
CA GLY A 284 55.94 33.23 -16.88
C GLY A 284 57.02 34.32 -16.95
N ILE A 285 56.64 35.56 -16.64
CA ILE A 285 57.59 36.68 -16.51
C ILE A 285 57.93 36.85 -15.03
N ALA A 286 59.22 36.90 -14.69
CA ALA A 286 59.67 37.12 -13.31
C ALA A 286 59.03 38.39 -12.71
N ASN A 287 58.49 38.27 -11.49
CA ASN A 287 57.76 39.36 -10.81
C ASN A 287 58.58 40.65 -10.69
N GLU A 288 59.90 40.55 -10.55
CA GLU A 288 60.78 41.72 -10.52
C GLU A 288 60.77 42.49 -11.84
N ARG A 289 60.75 41.77 -12.97
CA ARG A 289 60.70 42.36 -14.32
C ARG A 289 59.33 43.01 -14.58
N LEU A 290 58.24 42.41 -14.10
CA LEU A 290 56.90 43.02 -14.14
C LEU A 290 56.83 44.31 -13.29
N ARG A 291 57.40 44.29 -12.08
CA ARG A 291 57.48 45.49 -11.23
C ARG A 291 58.32 46.60 -11.88
N ALA A 292 59.45 46.25 -12.51
CA ALA A 292 60.28 47.20 -13.24
C ALA A 292 59.55 47.79 -14.46
N MET A 293 58.79 46.98 -15.19
CA MET A 293 57.95 47.45 -16.30
C MET A 293 56.82 48.37 -15.83
N ARG A 294 56.13 48.06 -14.72
CA ARG A 294 55.14 48.97 -14.12
C ARG A 294 55.73 50.30 -13.70
N LYS A 295 56.88 50.29 -13.01
CA LYS A 295 57.59 51.53 -12.66
C LYS A 295 57.98 52.37 -13.89
N ARG A 296 58.35 51.71 -15.00
CA ARG A 296 58.61 52.39 -16.28
C ARG A 296 57.35 53.00 -16.87
N LEU A 297 56.22 52.30 -16.82
CA LEU A 297 54.92 52.81 -17.26
C LEU A 297 54.50 54.03 -16.42
N GLU A 298 54.56 53.94 -15.09
CA GLU A 298 54.29 55.08 -14.19
C GLU A 298 55.22 56.27 -14.48
N MET A 299 56.50 55.99 -14.76
CA MET A 299 57.45 57.04 -15.13
C MET A 299 57.10 57.69 -16.48
N LEU A 300 56.66 56.91 -17.46
CA LEU A 300 56.24 57.40 -18.78
C LEU A 300 54.94 58.20 -18.70
N GLU A 301 53.93 57.72 -17.97
CA GLU A 301 52.69 58.45 -17.69
C GLU A 301 52.99 59.77 -16.96
N GLY A 302 53.89 59.74 -15.97
CA GLY A 302 54.35 60.94 -15.28
C GLY A 302 55.19 61.89 -16.14
N LEU A 303 55.83 61.40 -17.21
CA LEU A 303 56.50 62.25 -18.20
C LEU A 303 55.48 62.83 -19.19
N GLU A 304 54.51 62.05 -19.62
CA GLU A 304 53.43 62.49 -20.51
C GLU A 304 52.59 63.60 -19.86
N ALA A 305 52.22 63.42 -18.59
CA ALA A 305 51.55 64.46 -17.80
C ALA A 305 52.39 65.75 -17.68
N ARG A 306 53.72 65.62 -17.53
CA ARG A 306 54.63 66.77 -17.49
C ARG A 306 54.77 67.46 -18.85
N VAL A 307 54.79 66.70 -19.94
CA VAL A 307 54.77 67.27 -21.30
C VAL A 307 53.48 68.04 -21.50
N LEU A 308 52.33 67.46 -21.10
CA LEU A 308 51.03 68.13 -21.19
C LEU A 308 51.02 69.44 -20.39
N ASP A 309 51.44 69.41 -19.11
CA ASP A 309 51.55 70.60 -18.26
C ASP A 309 52.48 71.66 -18.86
N LYS A 310 53.64 71.26 -19.40
CA LYS A 310 54.56 72.18 -20.06
C LYS A 310 54.00 72.77 -21.36
N THR A 311 53.21 72.01 -22.12
CA THR A 311 52.52 72.55 -23.30
C THR A 311 51.45 73.58 -22.92
N VAL A 312 50.71 73.34 -21.84
CA VAL A 312 49.73 74.30 -21.30
C VAL A 312 50.42 75.56 -20.79
N GLN A 313 51.51 75.42 -20.02
CA GLN A 313 52.31 76.57 -19.55
C GLN A 313 52.92 77.38 -20.68
N LYS A 314 53.34 76.72 -21.77
CA LYS A 314 53.84 77.41 -22.97
C LYS A 314 52.72 78.20 -23.66
N ALA A 315 51.51 77.64 -23.74
CA ALA A 315 50.36 78.33 -24.32
C ALA A 315 49.95 79.55 -23.48
N SER A 316 49.87 79.41 -22.16
CA SER A 316 49.53 80.54 -21.28
C SER A 316 50.62 81.61 -21.24
N ALA A 317 51.91 81.23 -21.30
CA ALA A 317 53.01 82.18 -21.42
C ALA A 317 52.99 82.93 -22.76
N ALA A 318 52.56 82.26 -23.85
CA ALA A 318 52.38 82.91 -25.15
C ALA A 318 51.21 83.90 -25.12
N GLU A 319 50.09 83.54 -24.50
CA GLU A 319 48.95 84.45 -24.30
C GLU A 319 49.31 85.66 -23.43
N ALA A 320 50.02 85.44 -22.31
CA ALA A 320 50.50 86.53 -21.46
C ALA A 320 51.50 87.45 -22.18
N ALA A 321 52.38 86.91 -23.01
CA ALA A 321 53.27 87.72 -23.84
C ALA A 321 52.49 88.54 -24.89
N GLU A 322 51.43 87.97 -25.46
CA GLU A 322 50.55 88.65 -26.40
C GLU A 322 49.71 89.75 -25.72
N GLU A 323 49.31 89.55 -24.47
CA GLU A 323 48.62 90.52 -23.64
C GLU A 323 49.53 91.70 -23.25
N VAL A 324 50.77 91.43 -22.84
CA VAL A 324 51.81 92.46 -22.62
C VAL A 324 52.14 93.23 -23.90
N LEU A 325 52.17 92.55 -25.06
CA LEU A 325 52.32 93.20 -26.37
C LEU A 325 51.10 94.07 -26.74
N ARG A 326 49.91 93.72 -26.25
CA ARG A 326 48.67 94.51 -26.40
C ARG A 326 48.69 95.75 -25.50
N GLU A 327 49.19 95.63 -24.27
CA GLU A 327 49.31 96.73 -23.31
C GLU A 327 50.39 97.76 -23.70
N MET A 328 51.48 97.32 -24.36
CA MET A 328 52.56 98.22 -24.78
C MET A 328 52.23 99.12 -25.98
N GLY A 329 51.02 99.03 -26.55
CA GLY A 329 50.58 99.89 -27.66
C GLY A 329 51.33 99.60 -28.96
N SER A 330 50.63 99.73 -30.09
CA SER A 330 51.10 99.26 -31.40
C SER A 330 52.40 99.95 -31.87
N CYS A 331 53.55 99.36 -31.57
CA CYS A 331 54.74 99.48 -32.41
C CYS A 331 54.60 98.46 -33.54
N ARG A 332 53.91 98.86 -34.62
CA ARG A 332 53.97 98.11 -35.88
C ARG A 332 55.37 98.25 -36.47
N GLU A 333 55.95 97.10 -36.79
CA GLU A 333 57.28 96.86 -37.36
C GLU A 333 58.47 97.11 -36.44
N ALA A 334 58.88 96.05 -35.75
CA ALA A 334 60.26 95.92 -35.30
C ALA A 334 60.73 94.48 -35.53
N VAL A 335 61.47 94.32 -36.62
CA VAL A 335 62.69 93.50 -36.73
C VAL A 335 63.03 92.83 -35.40
N ARG A 336 63.00 91.49 -35.33
CA ARG A 336 63.57 90.75 -34.19
C ARG A 336 65.02 91.23 -33.99
N PRO A 337 65.36 91.99 -32.94
CA PRO A 337 66.76 92.24 -32.68
C PRO A 337 67.34 90.90 -32.25
N ASN A 338 68.29 90.40 -33.04
CA ASN A 338 69.14 89.30 -32.63
C ASN A 338 69.97 89.85 -31.46
N LEU A 339 69.47 89.63 -30.24
CA LEU A 339 70.13 90.04 -29.01
C LEU A 339 71.40 89.20 -28.88
N ASP A 340 72.50 89.79 -29.35
CA ASP A 340 73.83 89.24 -29.19
C ASP A 340 74.20 89.24 -27.69
N ILE A 341 74.70 88.12 -27.19
CA ILE A 341 75.12 87.94 -25.79
C ILE A 341 76.20 88.98 -25.45
N ASP A 342 77.03 89.36 -26.42
CA ASP A 342 78.04 90.41 -26.26
C ASP A 342 77.43 91.79 -26.03
N ALA A 343 76.26 92.10 -26.59
CA ALA A 343 75.55 93.35 -26.37
C ALA A 343 74.94 93.44 -24.96
N LEU A 344 74.45 92.32 -24.42
CA LEU A 344 73.97 92.23 -23.03
C LEU A 344 75.12 92.38 -22.02
N LEU A 345 76.27 91.76 -22.29
CA LEU A 345 77.48 91.92 -21.47
C LEU A 345 78.06 93.34 -21.52
N ALA A 346 77.95 94.04 -22.66
CA ALA A 346 78.34 95.44 -22.76
C ALA A 346 77.44 96.35 -21.91
N LEU A 347 76.15 96.04 -21.83
CA LEU A 347 75.16 96.79 -21.04
C LEU A 347 75.38 96.57 -19.53
N GLU A 348 75.75 95.35 -19.13
CA GLU A 348 76.12 95.01 -17.76
C GLU A 348 77.42 95.73 -17.32
N LYS A 349 78.45 95.77 -18.18
CA LYS A 349 79.65 96.60 -17.94
C LYS A 349 79.33 98.09 -17.83
N LEU A 350 78.37 98.59 -18.59
CA LEU A 350 77.96 100.00 -18.53
C LEU A 350 77.23 100.31 -17.21
N ALA A 351 76.43 99.36 -16.71
CA ALA A 351 75.84 99.45 -15.37
C ALA A 351 76.91 99.41 -14.25
N GLU A 352 77.89 98.51 -14.32
CA GLU A 352 78.99 98.47 -13.34
C GLU A 352 79.85 99.75 -13.35
N THR A 353 80.13 100.32 -14.53
CA THR A 353 80.90 101.56 -14.63
C THR A 353 80.12 102.78 -14.11
N SER A 354 78.80 102.80 -14.31
CA SER A 354 77.87 103.78 -13.73
C SER A 354 77.88 103.73 -12.20
N GLU A 355 77.74 102.55 -11.60
CA GLU A 355 77.78 102.37 -10.14
C GLU A 355 79.15 102.75 -9.55
N ARG A 356 80.25 102.40 -10.23
CA ARG A 356 81.61 102.77 -9.81
C ARG A 356 81.84 104.28 -9.85
N LEU A 357 81.28 104.99 -10.83
CA LEU A 357 81.34 106.45 -10.92
C LEU A 357 80.47 107.12 -9.86
N ALA A 358 79.28 106.60 -9.60
CA ALA A 358 78.41 107.07 -8.51
C ALA A 358 79.09 106.91 -7.13
N GLY A 359 79.75 105.77 -6.89
CA GLY A 359 80.53 105.53 -5.68
C GLY A 359 81.70 106.50 -5.50
N LYS A 360 82.45 106.81 -6.58
CA LYS A 360 83.53 107.80 -6.53
C LYS A 360 83.03 109.21 -6.21
N LYS A 361 81.88 109.61 -6.75
CA LYS A 361 81.27 110.92 -6.48
C LYS A 361 80.88 111.06 -5.00
N ALA A 362 80.29 110.02 -4.41
CA ALA A 362 79.90 110.00 -3.00
C ALA A 362 81.12 110.10 -2.05
N VAL A 363 82.24 109.45 -2.38
CA VAL A 363 83.48 109.54 -1.57
C VAL A 363 84.09 110.94 -1.62
N LEU A 364 84.10 111.58 -2.78
CA LEU A 364 84.64 112.95 -2.94
C LEU A 364 83.78 114.00 -2.22
N GLU A 365 82.45 113.87 -2.23
CA GLU A 365 81.58 114.75 -1.42
C GLU A 365 81.83 114.59 0.07
N ARG A 366 82.07 113.35 0.54
CA ARG A 366 82.39 113.09 1.95
C ARG A 366 83.71 113.72 2.37
N LEU A 367 84.75 113.61 1.54
CA LEU A 367 86.06 114.23 1.77
C LEU A 367 85.96 115.76 1.86
N ARG A 368 85.17 116.38 0.99
CA ARG A 368 84.93 117.84 1.01
C ARG A 368 84.30 118.28 2.34
N LEU A 369 83.29 117.57 2.82
CA LEU A 369 82.62 117.87 4.11
C LEU A 369 83.58 117.73 5.31
N THR A 370 84.47 116.73 5.32
CA THR A 370 85.50 116.59 6.38
C THR A 370 86.56 117.70 6.36
N LEU A 371 86.95 118.19 5.18
CA LEU A 371 87.92 119.29 5.06
C LEU A 371 87.31 120.64 5.46
N GLU A 372 86.04 120.88 5.15
CA GLU A 372 85.30 122.06 5.61
C GLU A 372 85.15 122.07 7.15
N ALA A 373 85.06 120.90 7.81
CA ALA A 373 84.99 120.80 9.27
C ALA A 373 86.36 120.97 9.99
N ALA A 374 87.49 120.68 9.32
CA ALA A 374 88.83 120.78 9.91
C ALA A 374 89.40 122.21 9.90
N LEU A 375 88.87 123.12 9.08
CA LEU A 375 89.31 124.52 8.99
C LEU A 375 88.74 125.42 10.08
N THR A 376 87.74 124.97 10.83
CA THR A 376 87.06 125.76 11.88
C THR A 376 87.65 125.62 13.29
N ASP A 377 88.60 124.71 13.56
CA ASP A 377 88.92 124.29 14.95
C ASP A 377 90.39 124.39 15.41
N SER A 378 91.29 125.08 14.68
CA SER A 378 92.73 125.11 15.07
C SER A 378 93.38 126.50 15.03
N GLY A 379 92.76 127.45 15.73
CA GLY A 379 93.30 128.80 15.99
C GLY A 379 94.36 128.89 17.11
N ASP A 380 94.59 127.83 17.90
CA ASP A 380 95.47 127.87 19.08
C ASP A 380 96.84 127.17 18.93
N ASP A 381 97.08 126.39 17.86
CA ASP A 381 98.30 125.56 17.73
C ASP A 381 99.51 126.27 17.11
N VAL A 382 99.34 127.46 16.52
CA VAL A 382 100.45 128.20 15.88
C VAL A 382 101.41 128.81 16.92
N ARG A 383 100.94 129.11 18.13
CA ARG A 383 101.78 129.67 19.21
C ARG A 383 102.66 128.61 19.90
N ARG A 384 102.21 127.35 19.98
CA ARG A 384 102.98 126.24 20.57
C ARG A 384 104.19 125.83 19.71
N LEU A 385 104.07 125.92 18.38
CA LEU A 385 105.17 125.59 17.45
C LEU A 385 106.28 126.66 17.40
N ALA A 386 105.96 127.93 17.73
CA ALA A 386 106.97 128.98 17.82
C ALA A 386 107.87 128.86 19.07
N GLN A 387 107.33 128.34 20.18
CA GLN A 387 108.09 128.13 21.42
C GLN A 387 109.10 126.97 21.28
N GLY A 388 108.67 125.83 20.70
CA GLY A 388 109.50 124.62 20.57
C GLY A 388 110.71 124.76 19.62
N ARG A 389 110.67 125.68 18.64
CA ARG A 389 111.82 125.96 17.78
C ARG A 389 112.91 126.75 18.51
N THR A 390 112.54 127.58 19.48
CA THR A 390 113.50 128.39 20.26
C THR A 390 114.31 127.51 21.21
N ASP A 391 113.67 126.50 21.79
CA ASP A 391 114.32 125.54 22.71
C ASP A 391 115.29 124.58 21.99
N LEU A 392 114.98 124.18 20.74
CA LEU A 392 115.88 123.37 19.90
C LEU A 392 117.15 124.11 19.46
N VAL A 393 117.08 125.43 19.27
CA VAL A 393 118.24 126.27 18.92
C VAL A 393 119.15 126.55 20.13
N ALA A 394 118.61 126.52 21.35
CA ALA A 394 119.40 126.63 22.58
C ALA A 394 120.15 125.32 22.92
N TRP A 395 119.55 124.16 22.67
CA TRP A 395 120.16 122.85 22.93
C TRP A 395 121.36 122.53 22.02
N PHE A 396 121.30 122.93 20.74
CA PHE A 396 122.41 122.68 19.81
C PHE A 396 123.65 123.54 20.10
N LYS A 397 123.51 124.66 20.84
CA LYS A 397 124.64 125.50 21.26
C LYS A 397 125.35 125.02 22.53
N SER A 398 124.81 124.04 23.26
CA SER A 398 125.37 123.61 24.56
C SER A 398 126.00 122.20 24.57
N SER A 399 126.00 121.46 23.46
CA SER A 399 126.46 120.05 23.42
C SER A 399 127.68 119.79 22.51
N GLY A 400 128.54 120.80 22.29
CA GLY A 400 129.73 120.70 21.43
C GLY A 400 131.07 121.18 22.02
N GLU A 401 131.11 121.57 23.29
CA GLU A 401 132.36 121.92 24.00
C GLU A 401 132.49 121.06 25.27
N ALA A 402 133.04 119.85 25.14
CA ALA A 402 133.79 119.12 26.18
C ALA A 402 134.19 117.72 25.68
N GLY A 403 135.00 117.70 24.61
CA GLY A 403 136.01 116.68 24.35
C GLY A 403 137.31 117.44 24.12
N ALA A 404 138.32 117.13 24.93
CA ALA A 404 139.56 117.89 25.14
C ALA A 404 140.41 118.17 23.90
#